data_AF-A0A7C7R5D0-F1
#
_entry.id   AF-A0A7C7R5D0-F1
#
_cell.length_a   1.000
_cell.length_b   1.000
_cell.length_c   1.000
_cell.angle_alpha   90.00
_cell.angle_beta   90.00
_cell.angle_gamma   90.00
#
_symmetry.space_group_name_H-M   'P 1'
#
loop_
_entity.id
_entity.type
_entity.pdbx_description
1 polymer ?
#
loop_
_entity_poly.entity_id
_entity_poly.type
_entity_poly.pdbx_seq_one_letter_code
_entity_poly.pdbx_strand_id
1 'polypeptide(L)'
;MSDWKDRYPSRYQAITIHNIAKHPLWQRLDPEIREAVEVTARVLPFRSNVYVIEDLIDWDNVPDDPMFQLTFPQPGMLDREDFLAMRVLLRKGASQKEILAKANEIRFNKLNPHPAGQMTH
;
A
#
# COMPACT_ATOMS: atom_id res chain seq x y z
N MET A 1 9.86 21.79 -29.64
CA MET A 1 9.54 20.36 -29.41
C MET A 1 10.62 19.77 -28.52
N SER A 2 10.21 19.11 -27.43
CA SER A 2 11.03 18.32 -26.48
C SER A 2 11.63 19.05 -25.27
N ASP A 3 10.76 19.45 -24.32
CA ASP A 3 11.10 19.89 -22.94
C ASP A 3 10.64 18.86 -21.88
N TRP A 4 10.44 17.60 -22.30
CA TRP A 4 9.93 16.51 -21.44
C TRP A 4 11.04 15.60 -20.90
N LYS A 5 12.28 15.70 -21.41
CA LYS A 5 13.40 14.86 -20.98
C LYS A 5 14.09 15.34 -19.71
N ASP A 6 14.00 16.63 -19.38
CA ASP A 6 14.69 17.21 -18.21
C ASP A 6 13.85 17.13 -16.91
N ARG A 7 12.54 16.88 -17.02
CA ARG A 7 11.63 16.83 -15.87
C ARG A 7 11.51 15.45 -15.21
N TYR A 8 12.02 14.39 -15.84
CA TYR A 8 11.84 13.03 -15.36
C TYR A 8 13.17 12.33 -15.09
N PRO A 9 13.39 11.74 -13.90
CA PRO A 9 14.55 10.90 -13.67
C PRO A 9 14.55 9.77 -14.70
N SER A 10 15.65 9.65 -15.45
CA SER A 10 15.84 8.69 -16.54
C SER A 10 15.80 7.22 -16.11
N ARG A 11 15.53 6.92 -14.83
CA ARG A 11 15.55 5.57 -14.26
C ARG A 11 14.29 5.29 -13.45
N TYR A 12 13.61 4.20 -13.81
CA TYR A 12 12.54 3.61 -13.02
C TYR A 12 13.00 3.39 -11.56
N GLN A 13 12.23 3.91 -10.61
CA GLN A 13 12.41 3.67 -9.19
C GLN A 13 11.08 3.18 -8.61
N ALA A 14 11.08 1.96 -8.07
CA ALA A 14 9.91 1.35 -7.49
C ALA A 14 9.55 2.01 -6.16
N ILE A 15 8.27 2.33 -5.99
CA ILE A 15 7.69 2.80 -4.73
C ILE A 15 6.86 1.69 -4.10
N THR A 16 7.08 1.44 -2.82
CA THR A 16 6.38 0.45 -1.99
C THR A 16 6.07 1.07 -0.63
N ILE A 17 5.31 0.36 0.21
CA ILE A 17 5.00 0.84 1.56
C ILE A 17 6.24 1.12 2.42
N HIS A 18 7.36 0.46 2.14
CA HIS A 18 8.59 0.61 2.92
C HIS A 18 9.39 1.87 2.59
N ASN A 19 9.23 2.45 1.39
CA ASN A 19 9.96 3.64 0.98
C ASN A 19 9.08 4.87 0.79
N ILE A 20 7.77 4.72 0.48
CA ILE A 20 6.84 5.85 0.37
C ILE A 20 6.74 6.63 1.67
N ALA A 21 6.91 5.97 2.82
CA ALA A 21 6.89 6.60 4.13
C ALA A 21 7.91 7.75 4.27
N LYS A 22 8.98 7.79 3.47
CA LYS A 22 9.96 8.89 3.49
C LYS A 22 9.66 9.99 2.48
N HIS A 23 8.67 9.80 1.62
CA HIS A 23 8.34 10.72 0.54
C HIS A 23 7.65 11.98 1.11
N PRO A 24 8.05 13.21 0.71
CA PRO A 24 7.44 14.44 1.23
C PRO A 24 5.93 14.52 0.98
N LEU A 25 5.45 14.11 -0.20
CA LEU A 25 4.01 14.08 -0.51
C LEU A 25 3.23 13.15 0.41
N TRP A 26 3.81 12.01 0.77
CA TRP A 26 3.20 11.06 1.71
C TRP A 26 3.04 11.63 3.12
N GLN A 27 4.02 12.43 3.56
CA GLN A 27 4.00 13.06 4.88
C GLN A 27 2.97 14.18 5.01
N ARG A 28 2.46 14.70 3.89
CA ARG A 28 1.39 15.72 3.87
C ARG A 28 -0.01 15.14 4.03
N LEU A 29 -0.18 13.82 3.86
CA LEU A 29 -1.48 13.18 3.99
C LEU A 29 -2.02 13.29 5.42
N ASP A 30 -3.35 13.31 5.52
CA ASP A 30 -4.02 13.11 6.80
C ASP A 30 -3.52 11.80 7.46
N PRO A 31 -3.13 11.85 8.75
CA PRO A 31 -2.61 10.69 9.45
C PRO A 31 -3.52 9.45 9.41
N GLU A 32 -4.84 9.62 9.40
CA GLU A 32 -5.81 8.50 9.35
C GLU A 32 -5.83 7.87 7.94
N ILE A 33 -5.76 8.67 6.86
CA ILE A 33 -5.65 8.16 5.49
C ILE A 33 -4.34 7.37 5.34
N ARG A 34 -3.24 7.95 5.82
CA ARG A 34 -1.93 7.30 5.79
C ARG A 34 -1.95 5.97 6.54
N GLU A 35 -2.48 5.96 7.76
CA GLU A 35 -2.59 4.73 8.55
C GLU A 35 -3.47 3.70 7.85
N ALA A 36 -4.60 4.10 7.27
CA ALA A 36 -5.48 3.19 6.55
C ALA A 36 -4.76 2.48 5.39
N VAL A 37 -3.96 3.22 4.61
CA VAL A 37 -3.15 2.60 3.55
C VAL A 37 -2.03 1.73 4.14
N GLU A 38 -1.35 2.16 5.20
CA GLU A 38 -0.29 1.39 5.85
C GLU A 38 -0.79 0.05 6.39
N VAL A 39 -1.93 0.05 7.08
CA VAL A 39 -2.62 -1.15 7.59
C VAL A 39 -2.95 -2.08 6.43
N THR A 40 -3.62 -1.56 5.41
CA THR A 40 -4.09 -2.36 4.27
C THR A 40 -2.91 -2.91 3.48
N ALA A 41 -1.85 -2.13 3.28
CA ALA A 41 -0.65 -2.53 2.55
C ALA A 41 0.18 -3.63 3.24
N ARG A 42 0.01 -3.84 4.56
CA ARG A 42 0.59 -5.02 5.24
C ARG A 42 -0.04 -6.33 4.75
N VAL A 43 -1.30 -6.28 4.31
CA VAL A 43 -2.05 -7.42 3.80
C VAL A 43 -2.03 -7.46 2.26
N LEU A 44 -2.28 -6.33 1.60
CA LEU A 44 -2.32 -6.22 0.15
C LEU A 44 -1.12 -5.40 -0.33
N PRO A 45 0.04 -6.03 -0.59
CA PRO A 45 1.22 -5.31 -1.00
C PRO A 45 0.99 -4.64 -2.37
N PHE A 46 1.45 -3.40 -2.51
CA PHE A 46 1.43 -2.68 -3.77
C PHE A 46 2.86 -2.39 -4.25
N ARG A 47 2.99 -2.09 -5.54
CA ARG A 47 4.19 -1.54 -6.14
C ARG A 47 3.80 -0.49 -7.17
N SER A 48 4.33 0.71 -7.03
CA SER A 48 4.18 1.80 -7.99
C SER A 48 5.57 2.30 -8.43
N ASN A 49 5.62 3.46 -9.07
CA ASN A 49 6.85 4.13 -9.46
C ASN A 49 6.78 5.64 -9.18
N VAL A 50 7.93 6.30 -9.18
CA VAL A 50 8.04 7.73 -8.86
C VAL A 50 7.15 8.60 -9.76
N TYR A 51 7.07 8.31 -11.07
CA TYR A 51 6.22 9.07 -12.01
C TYR A 51 4.74 9.07 -11.60
N VAL A 52 4.21 7.92 -11.16
CA VAL A 52 2.82 7.86 -10.68
C VAL A 52 2.65 8.71 -9.41
N ILE A 53 3.62 8.63 -8.50
CA ILE A 53 3.57 9.31 -7.20
C ILE A 53 3.72 10.82 -7.35
N GLU A 54 4.61 11.31 -8.20
CA GLU A 54 4.94 12.73 -8.29
C GLU A 54 4.09 13.48 -9.32
N ASP A 55 3.65 12.80 -10.39
CA ASP A 55 3.09 13.48 -11.56
C ASP A 55 1.65 13.12 -11.89
N LEU A 56 1.15 11.95 -11.45
CA LEU A 56 -0.20 11.50 -11.79
C LEU A 56 -1.22 11.63 -10.66
N ILE A 57 -0.79 11.55 -9.41
CA ILE A 57 -1.68 11.67 -8.26
C ILE A 57 -1.92 13.14 -7.96
N ASP A 58 -3.19 13.55 -7.97
CA ASP A 58 -3.58 14.83 -7.40
C ASP A 58 -3.68 14.71 -5.88
N TRP A 59 -2.57 15.03 -5.20
CA TRP A 59 -2.46 14.94 -3.74
C TRP A 59 -3.37 15.88 -2.97
N ASP A 60 -3.86 16.96 -3.60
CA ASP A 60 -4.79 17.89 -2.97
C ASP A 60 -6.24 17.37 -3.04
N ASN A 61 -6.50 16.33 -3.83
CA ASN A 61 -7.79 15.66 -3.94
C ASN A 61 -7.82 14.26 -3.28
N VAL A 62 -6.77 13.87 -2.53
CA VAL A 62 -6.76 12.60 -1.79
C VAL A 62 -7.73 12.69 -0.59
N PRO A 63 -8.62 11.69 -0.37
CA PRO A 63 -8.58 10.34 -0.93
C PRO A 63 -9.36 10.13 -2.23
N ASP A 64 -10.09 11.11 -2.73
CA ASP A 64 -11.00 10.96 -3.87
C ASP A 64 -10.30 10.96 -5.24
N ASP A 65 -8.98 11.23 -5.28
CA ASP A 65 -8.17 11.13 -6.48
C ASP A 65 -8.17 9.70 -7.08
N PRO A 66 -8.59 9.51 -8.35
CA PRO A 66 -8.64 8.20 -8.98
C PRO A 66 -7.28 7.51 -9.09
N MET A 67 -6.19 8.27 -9.31
CA MET A 67 -4.85 7.69 -9.42
C MET A 67 -4.37 7.17 -8.07
N PHE A 68 -4.67 7.86 -6.98
CA PHE A 68 -4.45 7.41 -5.62
C PHE A 68 -5.23 6.13 -5.33
N GLN A 69 -6.52 6.11 -5.66
CA GLN A 69 -7.41 4.95 -5.45
C GLN A 69 -6.93 3.70 -6.21
N LEU A 70 -6.43 3.87 -7.44
CA LEU A 70 -5.89 2.78 -8.26
C LEU A 70 -4.49 2.33 -7.82
N THR A 71 -3.70 3.23 -7.23
CA THR A 71 -2.30 2.96 -6.88
C THR A 71 -2.16 2.30 -5.51
N PHE A 72 -2.96 2.74 -4.54
CA PHE A 72 -2.83 2.32 -3.15
C PHE A 72 -3.95 1.36 -2.72
N PRO A 73 -3.65 0.38 -1.87
CA PRO A 73 -4.67 -0.50 -1.33
C PRO A 73 -5.59 0.28 -0.39
N GLN A 74 -6.89 0.11 -0.57
CA GLN A 74 -7.93 0.88 0.12
C GLN A 74 -8.49 0.09 1.30
N PRO A 75 -8.86 0.74 2.42
CA PRO A 75 -9.35 0.04 3.62
C PRO A 75 -10.57 -0.84 3.34
N GLY A 76 -11.43 -0.45 2.40
CA GLY A 76 -12.59 -1.23 1.98
C GLY A 76 -12.27 -2.54 1.23
N MET A 77 -11.00 -2.79 0.89
CA MET A 77 -10.55 -4.06 0.31
C MET A 77 -10.37 -5.16 1.36
N LEU A 78 -10.39 -4.81 2.65
CA LEU A 78 -10.38 -5.76 3.76
C LEU A 78 -11.74 -5.72 4.48
N ASP A 79 -12.12 -6.85 5.05
CA ASP A 79 -13.21 -6.85 6.02
C ASP A 79 -12.87 -5.95 7.20
N ARG A 80 -13.90 -5.33 7.78
CA ARG A 80 -13.76 -4.41 8.91
C ARG A 80 -12.99 -5.05 10.07
N GLU A 81 -13.25 -6.32 10.38
CA GLU A 81 -12.59 -7.03 11.48
C GLU A 81 -11.10 -7.24 11.20
N ASP A 82 -10.74 -7.64 9.98
CA ASP A 82 -9.35 -7.85 9.55
C ASP A 82 -8.55 -6.55 9.56
N PHE A 83 -9.15 -5.48 9.02
CA PHE A 83 -8.56 -4.14 9.06
C PHE A 83 -8.30 -3.69 10.50
N LEU A 84 -9.31 -3.82 11.38
CA LEU A 84 -9.18 -3.43 12.78
C LEU A 84 -8.13 -4.25 13.53
N ALA A 85 -8.09 -5.57 13.31
CA ALA A 85 -7.11 -6.45 13.92
C ALA A 85 -5.69 -6.07 13.52
N MET A 86 -5.43 -5.83 12.23
CA MET A 86 -4.13 -5.40 11.74
C MET A 86 -3.77 -4.01 12.28
N ARG A 87 -4.71 -3.06 12.30
CA ARG A 87 -4.49 -1.71 12.84
C ARG A 87 -4.11 -1.73 14.32
N VAL A 88 -4.81 -2.50 15.14
CA VAL A 88 -4.48 -2.66 16.56
C VAL A 88 -3.08 -3.25 16.74
N LEU A 89 -2.72 -4.23 15.92
CA LEU A 89 -1.42 -4.91 15.98
C LEU A 89 -0.27 -3.94 15.63
N LEU A 90 -0.45 -3.09 14.61
CA LEU A 90 0.50 -2.04 14.26
C LEU A 90 0.62 -0.97 15.35
N ARG A 91 -0.50 -0.47 15.89
CA ARG A 91 -0.49 0.55 16.96
C ARG A 91 0.18 0.06 18.25
N LYS A 92 0.13 -1.24 18.53
CA LYS A 92 0.81 -1.87 19.67
C LYS A 92 2.32 -2.05 19.47
N GLY A 93 2.85 -1.74 18.28
CA GLY A 93 4.26 -1.94 17.97
C GLY A 93 4.67 -3.42 17.92
N ALA A 94 3.75 -4.29 17.50
CA ALA A 94 4.02 -5.72 17.40
C ALA A 94 5.19 -6.03 16.46
N SER A 95 5.81 -7.20 16.65
CA SER A 95 6.97 -7.61 15.86
C SER A 95 6.60 -7.83 14.39
N GLN A 96 7.59 -7.72 13.48
CA GLN A 96 7.38 -8.04 12.06
C GLN A 96 6.88 -9.48 11.85
N LYS A 97 7.26 -10.41 12.73
CA LYS A 97 6.79 -11.80 12.69
C LYS A 97 5.29 -11.90 12.95
N GLU A 98 4.78 -11.18 13.94
CA GLU A 98 3.35 -11.14 14.27
C GLU A 98 2.54 -10.45 13.17
N ILE A 99 3.05 -9.33 12.64
CA ILE A 99 2.42 -8.61 11.51
C ILE A 99 2.32 -9.55 10.30
N LEU A 100 3.40 -10.24 9.96
CA LEU A 100 3.44 -11.15 8.81
C LEU A 100 2.50 -12.35 9.00
N ALA A 101 2.48 -12.93 10.20
CA ALA A 101 1.58 -14.04 10.52
C ALA A 101 0.11 -13.64 10.35
N LYS A 102 -0.30 -12.49 10.92
CA LYS A 102 -1.66 -11.98 10.76
C LYS A 102 -1.99 -11.63 9.31
N ALA A 103 -1.06 -10.99 8.58
CA ALA A 103 -1.26 -10.68 7.18
C ALA A 103 -1.47 -11.94 6.33
N ASN A 104 -0.70 -12.99 6.58
CA ASN A 104 -0.85 -14.26 5.88
C ASN A 104 -2.17 -14.95 6.23
N GLU A 105 -2.57 -14.97 7.50
CA GLU A 105 -3.88 -15.46 7.93
C GLU A 105 -5.03 -14.79 7.18
N ILE A 106 -5.02 -13.44 7.10
CA ILE A 106 -6.03 -12.68 6.36
C ILE A 106 -6.03 -13.06 4.86
N ARG A 107 -4.85 -13.15 4.24
CA ARG A 107 -4.72 -13.57 2.83
C ARG A 107 -5.25 -14.99 2.61
N PHE A 108 -4.94 -15.94 3.48
CA PHE A 108 -5.38 -17.33 3.36
C PHE A 108 -6.89 -17.44 3.49
N ASN A 109 -7.50 -16.69 4.41
CA ASN A 109 -8.93 -16.76 4.68
C ASN A 109 -9.79 -16.08 3.61
N LYS A 110 -9.25 -15.10 2.88
CA LYS A 110 -10.05 -14.25 1.95
C LYS A 110 -9.59 -14.19 0.50
N LEU A 111 -8.34 -14.50 0.20
CA LEU A 111 -7.75 -14.31 -1.13
C LEU A 111 -7.26 -15.62 -1.76
N ASN A 112 -7.64 -16.76 -1.20
CA ASN A 112 -7.26 -18.07 -1.74
C ASN A 112 -8.43 -18.70 -2.52
N PRO A 113 -8.51 -18.55 -3.86
CA PRO A 113 -9.50 -19.25 -4.66
C PRO A 113 -9.24 -20.78 -4.71
N HIS A 114 -8.03 -21.26 -4.39
CA HIS A 114 -7.70 -22.69 -4.41
C HIS A 114 -6.67 -23.09 -3.31
N PRO A 115 -7.10 -23.76 -2.23
CA PRO A 115 -6.19 -24.32 -1.21
C PRO A 115 -5.47 -25.62 -1.62
N ALA A 116 -5.83 -26.24 -2.75
CA ALA A 116 -5.35 -27.55 -3.16
C ALA A 116 -4.47 -27.43 -4.42
N GLY A 117 -3.15 -27.60 -4.28
CA GLY A 117 -2.26 -27.64 -5.45
C GLY A 117 -0.76 -27.65 -5.18
N GLN A 118 -0.29 -27.24 -4.00
CA GLN A 118 1.11 -27.46 -3.63
C GLN A 118 1.27 -28.81 -2.92
N MET A 119 1.25 -29.88 -3.72
CA MET A 119 2.06 -31.05 -3.35
C MET A 119 3.49 -30.76 -3.81
N THR A 120 4.38 -30.61 -2.84
CA THR A 120 5.82 -30.74 -3.02
C THR A 120 6.13 -32.09 -3.69
N HIS A 121 6.91 -32.05 -4.76
CA HIS A 121 7.79 -33.15 -5.15
C HIS A 121 9.23 -32.66 -5.04
#